data_AF-A0A7V3FKX6-F1
#
_entry.id   AF-A0A7V3FKX6-F1
#
_cell.length_a   1.000
_cell.length_b   1.000
_cell.length_c   1.000
_cell.angle_alpha   90.00
_cell.angle_beta   90.00
_cell.angle_gamma   90.00
#
_symmetry.space_group_name_H-M   'P 1'
#
loop_
_entity.id
_entity.type
_entity.pdbx_description
1 polymer ?
#
loop_
_entity_poly.entity_id
_entity_poly.type
_entity_poly.pdbx_seq_one_letter_code
_entity_poly.pdbx_strand_id
1 'polypeptide(L)'
;LPVLFCCENNLYAMGTHILRSHAQTDLCLRARSYDMEAESVDGMDVLAVAEAAERLIRAVREEGRPRFVEFRTYRFRPHSMFDPDLYRDKKEIEEWKRKDPLPALIQEMRSRGWLDEARLSTLEGEVAREIAEATAFAEAGTWEPVENLLQDVYAHRP
;
A
#
# COMPACT_ATOMS: atom_id res chain seq x y z
N LEU A 1 21.21 11.44 -2.41
CA LEU A 1 20.69 10.06 -2.36
C LEU A 1 19.35 10.04 -3.10
N PRO A 2 19.22 9.36 -4.24
CA PRO A 2 17.98 9.27 -5.00
C PRO A 2 17.02 8.26 -4.36
N VAL A 3 16.35 8.66 -3.28
CA VAL A 3 15.37 7.81 -2.57
C VAL A 3 14.04 8.55 -2.44
N LEU A 4 12.97 7.86 -2.81
CA LEU A 4 11.61 8.27 -2.49
C LEU A 4 11.12 7.49 -1.27
N PHE A 5 10.84 8.19 -0.17
CA PHE A 5 10.22 7.62 1.02
C PHE A 5 8.70 7.69 0.87
N CYS A 6 8.06 6.54 0.69
CA CYS A 6 6.61 6.43 0.61
C CYS A 6 6.04 6.04 1.98
N CYS A 7 5.10 6.83 2.50
CA CYS A 7 4.39 6.54 3.73
C CYS A 7 2.92 6.28 3.44
N GLU A 8 2.48 5.04 3.62
CA GLU A 8 1.07 4.67 3.61
C GLU A 8 0.47 4.94 5.00
N ASN A 9 -0.04 6.15 5.20
CA ASN A 9 -0.63 6.55 6.47
C ASN A 9 -2.09 6.08 6.53
N ASN A 10 -2.29 4.90 7.13
CA ASN A 10 -3.61 4.34 7.43
C ASN A 10 -4.15 4.70 8.83
N LEU A 11 -3.53 5.68 9.49
CA LEU A 11 -3.81 6.18 10.85
C LEU A 11 -3.42 5.25 12.02
N TYR A 12 -3.04 4.00 11.80
CA TYR A 12 -2.82 3.01 12.87
C TYR A 12 -1.51 2.23 12.73
N ALA A 13 -0.75 2.16 13.82
CA ALA A 13 0.33 1.17 13.99
C ALA A 13 -0.20 0.01 14.84
N MET A 14 -0.59 -1.10 14.18
CA MET A 14 -1.40 -2.16 14.79
C MET A 14 -2.64 -1.56 15.48
N GLY A 15 -2.65 -1.52 16.81
CA GLY A 15 -3.73 -1.00 17.65
C GLY A 15 -3.58 0.46 18.09
N THR A 16 -2.47 1.10 17.76
CA THR A 16 -2.15 2.45 18.23
C THR A 16 -2.49 3.48 17.16
N HIS A 17 -3.54 4.25 17.40
CA HIS A 17 -3.90 5.39 16.55
C HIS A 17 -2.80 6.47 16.55
N ILE A 18 -2.60 7.16 15.43
CA ILE A 18 -1.54 8.16 15.25
C ILE A 18 -1.56 9.27 16.30
N LEU A 19 -2.75 9.72 16.71
CA LEU A 19 -2.92 10.73 17.77
C LEU A 19 -2.39 10.29 19.15
N ARG A 20 -2.20 8.99 19.36
CA ARG A 20 -1.68 8.44 20.62
C ARG A 20 -0.16 8.24 20.57
N SER A 21 0.42 8.11 19.39
CA SER A 21 1.86 7.85 19.21
C SER A 21 2.66 9.09 18.82
N HIS A 22 2.00 10.13 18.30
CA HIS A 22 2.66 11.32 17.79
C HIS A 22 2.08 12.60 18.39
N ALA A 23 2.97 13.46 18.91
CA ALA A 23 2.61 14.82 19.32
C ALA A 23 2.34 15.75 18.12
N GLN A 24 2.90 15.41 16.95
CA GLN A 24 2.67 16.09 15.67
C GLN A 24 2.28 15.04 14.63
N THR A 25 1.07 15.13 14.10
CA THR A 25 0.50 14.16 13.15
C THR A 25 0.69 14.53 11.69
N ASP A 26 1.17 15.75 11.38
CA ASP A 26 1.65 16.08 10.03
C ASP A 26 3.01 15.41 9.79
N LEU A 27 3.00 14.27 9.11
CA LEU A 27 4.21 13.51 8.79
C LEU A 27 5.10 14.23 7.78
N CYS A 28 4.53 15.07 6.92
CA CYS A 28 5.30 15.88 5.97
C CYS A 28 6.13 16.94 6.70
N LEU A 29 5.58 17.55 7.76
CA LEU A 29 6.34 18.48 8.60
C LEU A 29 7.57 17.81 9.22
N ARG A 30 7.42 16.55 9.66
CA ARG A 30 8.53 15.76 10.20
C ARG A 30 9.57 15.42 9.13
N ALA A 31 9.17 15.10 7.91
CA ALA A 31 10.12 14.88 6.82
C ALA A 31 10.90 16.16 6.48
N ARG A 32 10.22 17.31 6.44
CA ARG A 32 10.84 18.62 6.16
C ARG A 32 11.88 19.04 7.19
N SER A 33 11.81 18.56 8.44
CA SER A 33 12.85 18.86 9.44
C SER A 33 14.22 18.25 9.11
N TYR A 34 14.29 17.36 8.12
CA TYR A 34 15.53 16.81 7.58
C TYR A 34 15.98 17.49 6.27
N ASP A 35 15.43 18.67 5.93
CA ASP A 35 15.64 19.34 4.63
C ASP A 35 15.22 18.46 3.43
N MET A 36 14.18 17.65 3.64
CA MET A 36 13.58 16.80 2.61
C MET A 36 12.33 17.46 2.05
N GLU A 37 12.20 17.48 0.72
CA GLU A 37 10.92 17.83 0.11
C GLU A 37 9.87 16.78 0.45
N ALA A 38 8.69 17.25 0.85
CA ALA A 38 7.62 16.39 1.34
C ALA A 38 6.26 16.90 0.88
N GLU A 39 5.38 15.99 0.50
CA GLU A 39 3.98 16.28 0.18
C GLU A 39 3.04 15.18 0.65
N SER A 40 1.77 15.54 0.81
CA SER A 40 0.70 14.61 1.15
C SER A 40 -0.24 14.48 -0.04
N VAL A 41 -0.64 13.26 -0.33
CA VAL A 41 -1.51 12.86 -1.44
C VAL A 41 -2.68 12.09 -0.85
N ASP A 42 -3.88 12.29 -1.41
CA ASP A 42 -5.02 11.43 -1.09
C ASP A 42 -4.73 10.01 -1.60
N GLY A 43 -4.46 9.10 -0.67
CA GLY A 43 -4.16 7.70 -0.98
C GLY A 43 -5.40 6.89 -1.38
N MET A 44 -6.60 7.51 -1.33
CA MET A 44 -7.85 6.94 -1.81
C MET A 44 -8.22 7.40 -3.23
N ASP A 45 -7.37 8.21 -3.88
CA ASP A 45 -7.49 8.60 -5.28
C ASP A 45 -6.34 8.00 -6.11
N VAL A 46 -6.65 6.98 -6.91
CA VAL A 46 -5.64 6.25 -7.70
C VAL A 46 -4.93 7.14 -8.71
N LEU A 47 -5.63 8.12 -9.29
CA LEU A 47 -5.04 9.03 -10.28
C LEU A 47 -4.11 10.03 -9.60
N ALA A 48 -4.49 10.57 -8.45
CA ALA A 48 -3.64 11.46 -7.66
C ALA A 48 -2.36 10.73 -7.19
N VAL A 49 -2.48 9.47 -6.76
CA VAL A 49 -1.33 8.62 -6.40
C VAL A 49 -0.40 8.40 -7.60
N ALA A 50 -0.96 8.06 -8.77
CA ALA A 50 -0.17 7.81 -9.97
C ALA A 50 0.57 9.08 -10.45
N GLU A 51 -0.11 10.23 -10.49
CA GLU A 51 0.48 11.51 -10.89
C GLU A 51 1.60 11.94 -9.93
N ALA A 52 1.36 11.83 -8.62
CA ALA A 52 2.37 12.15 -7.62
C ALA A 52 3.58 11.22 -7.72
N ALA A 53 3.35 9.90 -7.85
CA ALA A 53 4.42 8.93 -8.00
C ALA A 53 5.30 9.23 -9.24
N GLU A 54 4.68 9.49 -10.39
CA GLU A 54 5.42 9.80 -11.63
C GLU A 54 6.29 11.06 -11.46
N ARG A 55 5.71 12.14 -10.94
CA ARG A 55 6.43 13.40 -10.71
C ARG A 55 7.57 13.25 -9.71
N LEU A 56 7.32 12.58 -8.58
CA LEU A 56 8.31 12.42 -7.51
C LEU A 56 9.45 11.49 -7.90
N ILE A 57 9.15 10.37 -8.57
CA ILE A 57 10.17 9.44 -9.07
C ILE A 57 11.09 10.16 -10.06
N ARG A 58 10.49 10.94 -10.98
CA ARG A 58 11.26 11.75 -11.93
C ARG A 58 12.19 12.73 -11.21
N ALA A 59 11.66 13.51 -10.26
CA ALA A 59 12.45 14.50 -9.53
C ALA A 59 13.58 13.86 -8.70
N VAL A 60 13.32 12.73 -8.03
CA VAL A 60 14.34 11.98 -7.28
C VAL A 60 15.48 11.51 -8.20
N ARG A 61 15.16 11.07 -9.43
CA ARG A 61 16.15 10.63 -10.42
C ARG A 61 16.95 11.79 -11.00
N GLU A 62 16.29 12.89 -11.34
CA GLU A 62 16.92 14.05 -11.99
C GLU A 62 17.78 14.87 -11.00
N GLU A 63 17.32 15.04 -9.76
CA GLU A 63 17.97 15.91 -8.78
C GLU A 63 18.91 15.13 -7.83
N GLY A 64 18.73 13.82 -7.72
CA GLY A 64 19.52 12.98 -6.81
C GLY A 64 19.29 13.28 -5.33
N ARG A 65 18.22 14.01 -4.97
CA ARG A 65 17.83 14.37 -3.59
C ARG A 65 16.71 13.45 -3.08
N PRO A 66 16.67 13.15 -1.77
CA PRO A 66 15.58 12.37 -1.21
C PRO A 66 14.29 13.19 -1.17
N ARG A 67 13.16 12.51 -1.32
CA ARG A 67 11.81 13.10 -1.20
C ARG A 67 10.92 12.19 -0.35
N PHE A 68 9.90 12.77 0.27
CA PHE A 68 8.90 12.06 1.06
C PHE A 68 7.51 12.29 0.48
N VAL A 69 6.69 11.24 0.47
CA VAL A 69 5.27 11.34 0.14
C VAL A 69 4.43 10.58 1.16
N GLU A 70 3.45 11.27 1.73
CA GLU A 70 2.42 10.67 2.58
C GLU A 70 1.17 10.37 1.73
N PHE A 71 0.87 9.09 1.54
CA PHE A 71 -0.42 8.65 1.01
C PHE A 71 -1.40 8.45 2.18
N ARG A 72 -2.38 9.34 2.28
CA ARG A 72 -3.43 9.24 3.31
C ARG A 72 -4.46 8.22 2.88
N THR A 73 -4.47 7.08 3.54
CA THR A 73 -5.27 5.93 3.15
C THR A 73 -5.92 5.29 4.38
N TYR A 74 -6.51 4.10 4.24
CA TYR A 74 -7.13 3.39 5.35
C TYR A 74 -7.08 1.87 5.18
N ARG A 75 -6.88 1.16 6.30
CA ARG A 75 -6.86 -0.30 6.33
C ARG A 75 -8.24 -0.83 6.71
N PHE A 76 -9.02 -1.34 5.76
CA PHE A 76 -10.38 -1.83 6.05
C PHE A 76 -10.43 -3.08 6.93
N ARG A 77 -9.45 -3.97 6.81
CA ARG A 77 -9.36 -5.20 7.61
C ARG A 77 -8.55 -4.97 8.90
N PRO A 78 -8.58 -5.91 9.87
CA PRO A 78 -7.70 -5.88 11.05
C PRO A 78 -6.22 -5.87 10.67
N HIS A 79 -5.33 -5.66 11.64
CA HIS A 79 -3.87 -5.60 11.39
C HIS A 79 -3.32 -6.90 10.81
N SER A 80 -3.85 -8.03 11.26
CA SER A 80 -3.49 -9.37 10.80
C SER A 80 -4.66 -10.32 10.98
N MET A 81 -4.51 -11.56 10.51
CA MET A 81 -5.49 -12.64 10.70
C MET A 81 -5.77 -12.98 12.18
N PHE A 82 -4.85 -12.62 13.08
CA PHE A 82 -4.96 -12.89 14.53
C PHE A 82 -5.37 -11.65 15.34
N ASP A 83 -5.61 -10.51 14.69
CA ASP A 83 -6.01 -9.28 15.37
C ASP A 83 -7.54 -9.22 15.55
N PRO A 84 -8.06 -9.19 16.79
CA PRO A 84 -9.49 -9.09 17.06
C PRO A 84 -10.09 -7.71 16.81
N ASP A 85 -9.28 -6.68 16.51
CA ASP A 85 -9.70 -5.34 16.13
C ASP A 85 -10.58 -4.61 17.17
N LEU A 86 -10.15 -4.64 18.43
CA LEU A 86 -10.91 -4.10 19.56
C LEU A 86 -10.68 -2.59 19.81
N TYR A 87 -9.94 -1.91 18.93
CA TYR A 87 -9.44 -0.56 19.16
C TYR A 87 -9.95 0.49 18.15
N ARG A 88 -10.73 0.10 17.15
CA ARG A 88 -11.29 1.01 16.13
C ARG A 88 -12.80 1.10 16.23
N ASP A 89 -13.33 2.30 15.99
CA ASP A 89 -14.77 2.48 15.83
C ASP A 89 -15.20 1.92 14.47
N LYS A 90 -16.23 1.08 14.46
CA LYS A 90 -16.83 0.56 13.22
C LYS A 90 -17.35 1.69 12.34
N LYS A 91 -17.81 2.81 12.90
CA LYS A 91 -18.28 3.98 12.14
C LYS A 91 -17.14 4.59 11.33
N GLU A 92 -15.96 4.74 11.91
CA GLU A 92 -14.77 5.26 11.21
C GLU A 92 -14.45 4.37 10.00
N ILE A 93 -14.46 3.06 10.18
CA ILE A 93 -14.21 2.09 9.09
C ILE A 93 -15.24 2.27 7.97
N GLU A 94 -16.53 2.36 8.30
CA GLU A 94 -17.59 2.55 7.30
C GLU A 94 -17.52 3.91 6.60
N GLU A 95 -17.08 4.96 7.28
CA GLU A 95 -16.82 6.27 6.66
C GLU A 95 -15.69 6.19 5.64
N TRP A 96 -14.61 5.47 5.95
CA TRP A 96 -13.50 5.27 5.02
C TRP A 96 -13.86 4.34 3.86
N LYS A 97 -14.70 3.32 4.06
CA LYS A 97 -15.19 2.47 2.96
C LYS A 97 -15.99 3.24 1.91
N ARG A 98 -16.65 4.34 2.29
CA ARG A 98 -17.33 5.22 1.31
C ARG A 98 -16.35 5.92 0.37
N LYS A 99 -15.07 5.95 0.73
CA LYS A 99 -13.97 6.49 -0.08
C LYS A 99 -13.18 5.39 -0.77
N ASP A 100 -13.69 4.15 -0.85
CA ASP A 100 -12.97 3.05 -1.50
C ASP A 100 -12.49 3.48 -2.90
N PRO A 101 -11.17 3.43 -3.19
CA PRO A 101 -10.62 3.87 -4.46
C PRO A 101 -11.10 3.03 -5.64
N LEU A 102 -11.48 1.77 -5.43
CA LEU A 102 -11.75 0.84 -6.52
C LEU A 102 -13.07 1.14 -7.23
N PRO A 103 -14.23 1.30 -6.54
CA PRO A 103 -15.46 1.74 -7.20
C PRO A 103 -15.32 3.10 -7.89
N ALA A 104 -14.61 4.04 -7.27
CA ALA A 104 -14.39 5.37 -7.84
C ALA A 104 -13.60 5.29 -9.15
N LEU A 105 -12.51 4.51 -9.17
CA LEU A 105 -11.72 4.29 -10.39
C LEU A 105 -12.53 3.57 -11.48
N ILE A 106 -13.30 2.53 -11.13
CA ILE A 106 -14.15 1.81 -12.10
C ILE A 106 -15.16 2.76 -12.75
N GLN A 107 -15.79 3.63 -11.96
CA GLN A 107 -16.73 4.62 -12.46
C GLN A 107 -16.05 5.62 -13.41
N GLU A 108 -14.86 6.10 -13.05
CA GLU A 108 -14.08 7.02 -13.88
C GLU A 108 -13.62 6.38 -15.20
N MET A 109 -13.18 5.12 -15.16
CA MET A 109 -12.81 4.39 -16.39
C MET A 109 -14.03 4.17 -17.29
N ARG A 110 -15.21 3.90 -16.71
CA ARG A 110 -16.48 3.78 -17.46
C ARG A 110 -16.89 5.10 -18.09
N SER A 111 -16.80 6.22 -17.35
CA SER A 111 -17.16 7.55 -17.86
C SER A 111 -16.31 7.96 -19.07
N ARG A 112 -15.06 7.48 -19.12
CA ARG A 112 -14.12 7.68 -20.23
C ARG A 112 -14.21 6.63 -21.35
N GLY A 113 -15.06 5.62 -21.20
CA GLY A 113 -15.21 4.52 -22.17
C GLY A 113 -14.01 3.55 -22.21
N TRP A 114 -13.18 3.52 -21.16
CA TRP A 114 -12.01 2.64 -21.07
C TRP A 114 -12.35 1.27 -20.50
N LEU A 115 -13.49 1.15 -19.81
CA LEU A 115 -13.94 -0.07 -19.16
C LEU A 115 -15.44 -0.25 -19.37
N ASP A 116 -15.84 -1.44 -19.79
CA ASP A 116 -17.24 -1.88 -19.80
C ASP A 116 -17.42 -3.10 -18.88
N GLU A 117 -18.67 -3.58 -18.75
CA GLU A 117 -19.00 -4.71 -17.89
C GLU A 117 -18.33 -6.01 -18.35
N ALA A 118 -18.28 -6.26 -19.67
CA ALA A 118 -17.69 -7.47 -20.22
C ALA A 118 -16.17 -7.51 -19.95
N ARG A 119 -15.49 -6.37 -20.09
CA ARG A 119 -14.07 -6.24 -19.80
C ARG A 119 -13.78 -6.35 -18.31
N LEU A 120 -14.59 -5.74 -17.45
CA LEU A 120 -14.45 -5.88 -16.00
C LEU A 120 -14.60 -7.34 -15.57
N SER A 121 -15.64 -8.02 -16.02
CA SER A 121 -15.85 -9.45 -15.71
C SER A 121 -14.72 -10.34 -16.23
N THR A 122 -14.17 -10.03 -17.41
CA THR A 122 -12.99 -10.73 -17.95
C THR A 122 -11.78 -10.55 -17.04
N LEU A 123 -11.49 -9.32 -16.60
CA LEU A 123 -10.38 -9.02 -15.69
C LEU A 123 -10.54 -9.73 -14.35
N GLU A 124 -11.74 -9.73 -13.77
CA GLU A 124 -12.03 -10.43 -12.52
C GLU A 124 -11.80 -11.94 -12.66
N GLY A 125 -12.22 -12.53 -13.78
CA GLY A 125 -11.98 -13.95 -14.08
C GLY A 125 -10.49 -14.28 -14.27
N GLU A 126 -9.75 -13.42 -14.96
CA GLU A 126 -8.30 -13.56 -15.15
C GLU A 126 -7.55 -13.53 -13.80
N VAL A 127 -7.85 -12.55 -12.95
CA VAL A 127 -7.26 -12.40 -11.61
C VAL A 127 -7.63 -13.59 -10.71
N ALA A 128 -8.89 -14.03 -10.72
CA ALA A 128 -9.33 -15.17 -9.93
C ALA A 128 -8.58 -16.46 -10.32
N ARG A 129 -8.36 -16.67 -11.61
CA ARG A 129 -7.57 -17.81 -12.11
C ARG A 129 -6.11 -17.71 -11.68
N GLU A 130 -5.48 -16.54 -11.81
CA GLU A 130 -4.08 -16.34 -11.38
C GLU A 130 -3.90 -16.65 -9.89
N ILE A 131 -4.82 -16.19 -9.04
CA ILE A 131 -4.81 -16.48 -7.60
C ILE A 131 -4.96 -17.98 -7.34
N ALA A 132 -5.89 -18.64 -8.05
CA ALA A 132 -6.12 -20.08 -7.89
C ALA A 132 -4.89 -20.91 -8.30
N GLU A 133 -4.26 -20.56 -9.43
CA GLU A 133 -3.04 -21.21 -9.91
C GLU A 133 -1.87 -21.01 -8.95
N ALA A 134 -1.66 -19.78 -8.44
CA ALA A 134 -0.61 -19.50 -7.46
C ALA A 134 -0.83 -20.24 -6.13
N THR A 135 -2.08 -20.35 -5.68
CA THR A 135 -2.44 -21.08 -4.45
C THR A 135 -2.19 -22.58 -4.64
N ALA A 136 -2.66 -23.16 -5.75
CA ALA A 136 -2.46 -24.58 -6.04
C ALA A 136 -0.96 -24.94 -6.17
N PHE A 137 -0.16 -24.06 -6.78
CA PHE A 137 1.28 -24.21 -6.85
C PHE A 137 1.92 -24.22 -5.44
N ALA A 138 1.53 -23.28 -4.57
CA ALA A 138 2.04 -23.21 -3.21
C ALA A 138 1.62 -24.42 -2.35
N GLU A 139 0.39 -24.89 -2.48
CA GLU A 139 -0.14 -26.07 -1.77
C GLU A 139 0.50 -27.38 -2.24
N ALA A 140 0.89 -27.46 -3.51
CA ALA A 140 1.64 -28.59 -4.06
C ALA A 140 3.14 -28.57 -3.65
N GLY A 141 3.59 -27.52 -2.97
CA GLY A 141 4.94 -27.41 -2.42
C GLY A 141 5.28 -28.56 -1.48
N THR A 142 6.55 -28.97 -1.50
CA THR A 142 7.07 -29.98 -0.57
C THR A 142 7.86 -29.30 0.53
N TRP A 143 7.99 -29.97 1.68
CA TRP A 143 8.85 -29.49 2.75
C TRP A 143 10.29 -29.36 2.26
N GLU A 144 10.91 -28.21 2.56
CA GLU A 144 12.33 -28.05 2.29
C GLU A 144 13.17 -29.01 3.16
N PRO A 145 14.26 -29.59 2.62
CA PRO A 145 15.14 -30.44 3.40
C PRO A 145 15.75 -29.70 4.59
N VAL A 146 15.88 -30.37 5.74
CA VAL A 146 16.46 -29.78 6.96
C VAL A 146 17.91 -29.33 6.73
N GLU A 147 18.62 -29.95 5.79
CA GLU A 147 19.98 -29.61 5.39
C GLU A 147 20.08 -28.21 4.75
N ASN A 148 18.96 -27.63 4.31
CA ASN A 148 18.88 -26.26 3.78
C ASN A 148 18.64 -25.23 4.88
N LEU A 149 18.39 -25.63 6.14
CA LEU A 149 18.06 -24.70 7.23
C LEU A 149 19.11 -23.60 7.44
N LEU A 150 20.40 -23.91 7.22
CA LEU A 150 21.50 -22.96 7.36
C LEU A 150 21.95 -22.34 6.02
N GLN A 151 21.24 -22.64 4.94
CA GLN A 151 21.48 -21.99 3.65
C GLN A 151 21.22 -20.49 3.78
N ASP A 152 22.00 -19.69 3.07
CA ASP A 152 21.89 -18.21 3.01
C ASP A 152 22.16 -17.45 4.32
N VAL A 153 22.57 -18.14 5.40
CA VAL A 153 23.07 -17.48 6.64
C VAL A 153 24.42 -16.80 6.40
N TYR A 154 25.29 -17.44 5.61
CA TYR A 154 26.57 -16.91 5.16
C TYR A 154 26.73 -17.13 3.66
N ALA A 155 27.48 -16.27 2.98
CA ALA A 155 27.77 -16.39 1.54
C ALA A 155 28.48 -17.71 1.19
N HIS A 156 29.25 -18.26 2.12
CA HIS A 156 29.85 -19.58 2.04
C HIS A 156 29.52 -20.35 3.31
N ARG A 157 29.18 -21.64 3.17
CA ARG A 157 29.01 -22.52 4.33
C ARG A 157 30.38 -22.65 5.03
N PRO A 158 30.47 -22.28 6.32
CA PRO A 158 31.71 -22.41 7.08
C PRO A 158 32.15 -23.86 7.27
#